data_AF-A0A849RXP0-F1
#
_entry.id   AF-A0A849RXP0-F1
#
_cell.length_a   1.000
_cell.length_b   1.000
_cell.length_c   1.000
_cell.angle_alpha   90.00
_cell.angle_beta   90.00
_cell.angle_gamma   90.00
#
_symmetry.space_group_name_H-M   'P 1'
#
loop_
_entity.id
_entity.type
_entity.pdbx_description
1 polymer ?
#
loop_
_entity_poly.entity_id
_entity_poly.type
_entity_poly.pdbx_seq_one_letter_code
_entity_poly.pdbx_strand_id
1 'polypeptide(L)'
;ANPNWTHHITLDNLTIVNYAHNQQQVGISSKCPSSHWLIKNTRIDNVGTGMYLGDSEGTQPFVNGLIQNNVIQNTLGYNLEIKHQINGQRELASAVQAQADQAGKTIIRHNVFSKGKNSSLGENARPNVMLGGFPTEGVGKNDYYEVIGNFFYNNPVEALFQGAGNINMLNNIFVNHARPEAFRTVYFAPRNGIAPQQLKIFHNTVWSNATGGGIRVYDPDVKYMQTVVANAVFADDTNVAITANKASTHIEENVVDHYAKAANYVQSASRELKTLNLRPKAGQLKAQQPTAQTPFRSVTDADKDFSNTVYDWAYRGAYGQDTPP
;
A
#
# COMPACT_ATOMS: atom_id res chain seq x y z
N ALA A 1 -0.93 -11.05 33.89
CA ALA A 1 0.16 -10.13 33.55
C ALA A 1 -0.47 -8.82 33.10
N ASN A 2 0.00 -7.66 33.56
CA ASN A 2 -0.43 -6.39 32.98
C ASN A 2 -0.13 -6.45 31.47
N PRO A 3 -1.09 -6.17 30.58
CA PRO A 3 -0.78 -6.05 29.17
C PRO A 3 0.15 -4.84 29.05
N ASN A 4 1.45 -5.10 28.87
CA ASN A 4 2.40 -4.06 28.52
C ASN A 4 1.99 -3.59 27.13
N TRP A 5 1.47 -2.38 27.03
CA TRP A 5 1.13 -1.73 25.76
C TRP A 5 1.99 -0.50 25.58
N THR A 6 2.06 -0.01 24.34
CA THR A 6 2.72 1.27 24.04
C THR A 6 1.76 2.17 23.27
N HIS A 7 1.83 3.46 23.53
CA HIS A 7 1.09 4.42 22.72
C HIS A 7 1.85 5.72 22.56
N HIS A 8 1.54 6.47 21.49
CA HIS A 8 2.07 7.82 21.27
C HIS A 8 3.61 7.88 21.21
N ILE A 9 4.25 6.82 20.70
CA ILE A 9 5.70 6.79 20.46
C ILE A 9 6.00 7.53 19.16
N THR A 10 7.01 8.41 19.18
CA THR A 10 7.51 9.06 17.96
C THR A 10 8.91 8.56 17.63
N LEU A 11 9.07 8.04 16.42
CA LEU A 11 10.34 7.70 15.78
C LEU A 11 10.50 8.64 14.59
N ASP A 12 11.42 9.59 14.70
CA ASP A 12 11.62 10.66 13.71
C ASP A 12 13.09 10.79 13.37
N ASN A 13 13.38 10.99 12.07
CA ASN A 13 14.72 11.28 11.57
C ASN A 13 15.79 10.25 11.97
N LEU A 14 15.42 8.97 12.00
CA LEU A 14 16.35 7.88 12.31
C LEU A 14 17.08 7.39 11.04
N THR A 15 18.28 6.87 11.20
CA THR A 15 19.02 6.13 10.16
C THR A 15 19.35 4.75 10.68
N ILE A 16 18.76 3.72 10.06
CA ILE A 16 18.82 2.33 10.49
C ILE A 16 19.35 1.51 9.31
N VAL A 17 20.63 1.11 9.36
CA VAL A 17 21.31 0.55 8.18
C VAL A 17 22.26 -0.62 8.49
N ASN A 18 22.44 -1.49 7.50
CA ASN A 18 23.52 -2.50 7.44
C ASN A 18 23.50 -3.60 8.52
N TYR A 19 22.33 -4.16 8.80
CA TYR A 19 22.21 -5.39 9.61
C TYR A 19 21.20 -6.34 8.95
N ALA A 20 21.57 -6.78 7.74
CA ALA A 20 20.82 -7.71 6.90
C ALA A 20 21.37 -9.15 6.98
N HIS A 21 21.79 -9.63 8.15
CA HIS A 21 22.29 -11.00 8.29
C HIS A 21 21.16 -12.03 8.17
N ASN A 22 19.95 -11.71 8.66
CA ASN A 22 18.77 -12.55 8.49
C ASN A 22 17.49 -11.70 8.53
N GLN A 23 16.34 -12.25 8.13
CA GLN A 23 15.06 -11.50 8.11
C GLN A 23 14.52 -11.10 9.49
N GLN A 24 14.92 -11.79 10.56
CA GLN A 24 14.48 -11.51 11.93
C GLN A 24 15.16 -10.28 12.54
N GLN A 25 16.16 -9.74 11.84
CA GLN A 25 16.75 -8.45 12.17
C GLN A 25 15.85 -7.32 11.66
N VAL A 26 14.91 -6.90 12.52
CA VAL A 26 13.91 -5.88 12.20
C VAL A 26 14.39 -4.48 12.61
N GLY A 27 14.21 -3.47 11.76
CA GLY A 27 14.53 -2.07 12.10
C GLY A 27 13.60 -1.45 13.11
N ILE A 28 12.31 -1.48 12.84
CA ILE A 28 11.30 -1.02 13.79
C ILE A 28 10.29 -2.15 13.98
N SER A 29 10.13 -2.59 15.22
CA SER A 29 9.13 -3.61 15.55
C SER A 29 8.31 -3.23 16.75
N SER A 30 7.02 -3.51 16.68
CA SER A 30 6.17 -3.65 17.87
C SER A 30 5.85 -5.13 18.08
N LYS A 31 5.95 -5.59 19.33
CA LYS A 31 5.63 -6.96 19.77
C LYS A 31 4.65 -6.99 20.94
N CYS A 32 3.96 -5.87 21.15
CA CYS A 32 2.94 -5.68 22.16
C CYS A 32 1.84 -4.76 21.57
N PRO A 33 0.67 -4.63 22.20
CA PRO A 33 -0.41 -3.82 21.66
C PRO A 33 0.09 -2.37 21.58
N SER A 34 -0.01 -1.79 20.41
CA SER A 34 0.64 -0.52 20.08
C SER A 34 -0.33 0.40 19.35
N SER A 35 -0.44 1.66 19.77
CA SER A 35 -1.28 2.63 19.08
C SER A 35 -0.63 4.01 18.93
N HIS A 36 -1.06 4.81 17.97
CA HIS A 36 -0.62 6.22 17.86
C HIS A 36 0.89 6.40 17.66
N TRP A 37 1.58 5.41 17.09
CA TRP A 37 2.98 5.59 16.76
C TRP A 37 3.11 6.51 15.55
N LEU A 38 4.02 7.48 15.66
CA LEU A 38 4.44 8.33 14.55
C LEU A 38 5.81 7.84 14.09
N ILE A 39 5.89 7.24 12.90
CA ILE A 39 7.15 6.79 12.30
C ILE A 39 7.38 7.63 11.05
N LYS A 40 8.30 8.60 11.14
CA LYS A 40 8.49 9.56 10.05
C LYS A 40 9.92 9.94 9.75
N ASN A 41 10.14 10.43 8.53
CA ASN A 41 11.43 10.96 8.06
C ASN A 41 12.62 9.99 8.29
N THR A 42 12.35 8.69 8.37
CA THR A 42 13.34 7.69 8.75
C THR A 42 13.87 6.98 7.51
N ARG A 43 15.19 6.73 7.49
CA ARG A 43 15.84 5.92 6.47
C ARG A 43 16.15 4.53 7.04
N ILE A 44 15.62 3.50 6.40
CA ILE A 44 15.92 2.09 6.67
C ILE A 44 16.50 1.46 5.41
N ASP A 45 17.74 0.99 5.46
CA ASP A 45 18.46 0.54 4.26
C ASP A 45 19.33 -0.69 4.55
N ASN A 46 19.22 -1.72 3.74
CA ASN A 46 20.04 -2.93 3.86
C ASN A 46 19.91 -3.59 5.25
N VAL A 47 18.68 -3.98 5.59
CA VAL A 47 18.33 -4.63 6.86
C VAL A 47 17.58 -5.94 6.63
N GLY A 48 17.40 -6.75 7.67
CA GLY A 48 16.57 -7.97 7.60
C GLY A 48 15.14 -7.66 7.17
N THR A 49 14.37 -7.05 8.06
CA THR A 49 13.02 -6.53 7.78
C THR A 49 12.98 -5.06 8.15
N GLY A 50 12.35 -4.21 7.33
CA GLY A 50 12.31 -2.77 7.59
C GLY A 50 11.46 -2.45 8.82
N MET A 51 10.16 -2.73 8.72
CA MET A 51 9.20 -2.56 9.81
C MET A 51 8.34 -3.82 9.97
N TYR A 52 8.15 -4.27 11.21
CA TYR A 52 7.29 -5.41 11.57
C TYR A 52 6.40 -5.02 12.75
N LEU A 53 5.18 -4.61 12.46
CA LEU A 53 4.28 -3.99 13.43
C LEU A 53 3.15 -4.95 13.81
N GLY A 54 3.09 -5.30 15.09
CA GLY A 54 2.25 -6.35 15.64
C GLY A 54 2.94 -7.73 15.68
N ASP A 55 2.21 -8.76 16.10
CA ASP A 55 2.74 -10.13 16.25
C ASP A 55 2.23 -11.11 15.20
N SER A 56 2.89 -12.27 15.09
CA SER A 56 2.51 -13.32 14.13
C SER A 56 1.15 -13.93 14.38
N GLU A 57 0.70 -13.96 15.63
CA GLU A 57 -0.55 -14.60 16.06
C GLU A 57 -1.75 -13.63 16.05
N GLY A 58 -1.50 -12.34 15.75
CA GLY A 58 -2.51 -11.29 15.72
C GLY A 58 -3.08 -10.90 17.09
N THR A 59 -2.37 -11.25 18.18
CA THR A 59 -2.72 -10.92 19.57
C THR A 59 -2.24 -9.55 20.03
N GLN A 60 -1.30 -8.94 19.30
CA GLN A 60 -0.62 -7.69 19.61
C GLN A 60 -0.90 -6.67 18.51
N PRO A 61 -2.07 -5.99 18.53
CA PRO A 61 -2.48 -5.11 17.44
C PRO A 61 -1.57 -3.87 17.31
N PHE A 62 -1.39 -3.39 16.07
CA PHE A 62 -0.81 -2.07 15.79
C PHE A 62 -1.84 -1.20 15.07
N VAL A 63 -2.27 -0.10 15.68
CA VAL A 63 -3.43 0.69 15.21
C VAL A 63 -3.20 2.19 15.32
N ASN A 64 -3.98 2.99 14.58
CA ASN A 64 -3.95 4.45 14.67
C ASN A 64 -2.56 5.08 14.44
N GLY A 65 -1.70 4.41 13.68
CA GLY A 65 -0.34 4.88 13.41
C GLY A 65 -0.27 5.85 12.23
N LEU A 66 0.79 6.66 12.19
CA LEU A 66 1.16 7.46 11.03
C LEU A 66 2.59 7.08 10.60
N ILE A 67 2.70 6.46 9.43
CA ILE A 67 3.97 6.07 8.80
C ILE A 67 4.16 6.97 7.58
N GLN A 68 5.05 7.97 7.68
CA GLN A 68 5.17 8.98 6.61
C GLN A 68 6.59 9.42 6.27
N ASN A 69 6.83 9.78 5.01
CA ASN A 69 8.10 10.34 4.54
C ASN A 69 9.33 9.47 4.84
N ASN A 70 9.16 8.16 4.95
CA ASN A 70 10.26 7.24 5.19
C ASN A 70 10.83 6.71 3.87
N VAL A 71 12.11 6.36 3.88
CA VAL A 71 12.75 5.62 2.79
C VAL A 71 13.13 4.25 3.33
N ILE A 72 12.44 3.21 2.89
CA ILE A 72 12.71 1.84 3.29
C ILE A 72 13.08 1.02 2.07
N GLN A 73 14.35 0.59 2.02
CA GLN A 73 14.88 -0.05 0.83
C GLN A 73 15.85 -1.19 1.14
N ASN A 74 16.02 -2.07 0.14
CA ASN A 74 17.01 -3.14 0.14
C ASN A 74 16.90 -4.08 1.35
N THR A 75 15.67 -4.38 1.79
CA THR A 75 15.41 -5.33 2.87
C THR A 75 15.45 -6.77 2.37
N LEU A 76 15.85 -7.73 3.21
CA LEU A 76 15.72 -9.16 2.88
C LEU A 76 14.24 -9.58 2.85
N GLY A 77 13.56 -9.32 3.97
CA GLY A 77 12.13 -9.55 4.19
C GLY A 77 11.30 -8.35 3.72
N TYR A 78 10.26 -8.00 4.48
CA TYR A 78 9.38 -6.89 4.14
C TYR A 78 10.10 -5.53 4.26
N ASN A 79 9.71 -4.55 3.43
CA ASN A 79 9.96 -3.16 3.81
C ASN A 79 9.05 -2.80 5.00
N LEU A 80 7.76 -3.18 4.93
CA LEU A 80 6.80 -3.01 6.02
C LEU A 80 5.82 -4.20 6.04
N GLU A 81 5.65 -4.81 7.20
CA GLU A 81 4.49 -5.65 7.50
C GLU A 81 3.73 -5.07 8.69
N ILE A 82 2.42 -4.88 8.53
CA ILE A 82 1.51 -4.70 9.66
C ILE A 82 0.70 -5.98 9.77
N LYS A 83 0.76 -6.63 10.94
CA LYS A 83 0.16 -7.94 11.15
C LYS A 83 -1.36 -7.87 11.24
N HIS A 84 -1.99 -9.00 10.92
CA HIS A 84 -3.42 -9.17 11.10
C HIS A 84 -3.78 -9.12 12.59
N GLN A 85 -5.06 -8.91 12.89
CA GLN A 85 -5.58 -8.83 14.24
C GLN A 85 -6.73 -9.83 14.40
N ILE A 86 -6.76 -10.56 15.52
CA ILE A 86 -7.86 -11.48 15.84
C ILE A 86 -8.89 -10.84 16.76
N ASN A 87 -10.08 -11.45 16.84
CA ASN A 87 -11.19 -10.97 17.64
C ASN A 87 -10.85 -10.92 19.14
N GLY A 88 -11.40 -9.93 19.85
CA GLY A 88 -11.30 -9.81 21.31
C GLY A 88 -9.96 -9.28 21.85
N GLN A 89 -8.95 -9.03 21.02
CA GLN A 89 -7.62 -8.59 21.49
C GLN A 89 -7.53 -7.09 21.71
N ARG A 90 -8.33 -6.31 20.98
CA ARG A 90 -8.39 -4.85 21.11
C ARG A 90 -8.91 -4.42 22.48
N GLU A 91 -9.80 -5.22 23.04
CA GLU A 91 -10.48 -5.04 24.32
C GLU A 91 -9.55 -5.30 25.51
N LEU A 92 -8.47 -6.06 25.32
CA LEU A 92 -7.56 -6.45 26.41
C LEU A 92 -6.51 -5.38 26.73
N ALA A 93 -6.26 -4.44 25.82
CA ALA A 93 -5.26 -3.39 26.00
C ALA A 93 -5.97 -2.06 26.28
N SER A 94 -6.07 -1.65 27.54
CA SER A 94 -6.87 -0.48 27.97
C SER A 94 -6.58 0.81 27.19
N ALA A 95 -5.32 1.10 26.87
CA ALA A 95 -4.96 2.27 26.05
C ALA A 95 -5.43 2.18 24.58
N VAL A 96 -5.58 0.96 24.07
CA VAL A 96 -6.10 0.69 22.73
C VAL A 96 -7.63 0.60 22.76
N GLN A 97 -8.20 0.06 23.84
CA GLN A 97 -9.64 -0.03 24.09
C GLN A 97 -10.28 1.33 24.32
N ALA A 98 -9.60 2.28 24.96
CA ALA A 98 -10.08 3.65 25.16
C ALA A 98 -10.39 4.40 23.84
N GLN A 99 -10.13 3.77 22.70
CA GLN A 99 -10.31 4.27 21.34
C GLN A 99 -11.32 3.42 20.55
N ALA A 100 -12.18 2.66 21.23
CA ALA A 100 -13.14 1.73 20.65
C ALA A 100 -14.35 2.40 19.97
N ASP A 101 -14.62 3.67 20.29
CA ASP A 101 -15.84 4.36 19.87
C ASP A 101 -15.80 4.85 18.41
N GLN A 102 -14.66 4.75 17.73
CA GLN A 102 -14.49 5.11 16.33
C GLN A 102 -13.67 4.07 15.57
N ALA A 103 -13.91 3.99 14.26
CA ALA A 103 -13.06 3.23 13.36
C ALA A 103 -11.64 3.79 13.41
N GLY A 104 -10.68 2.97 13.83
CA GLY A 104 -9.28 3.30 13.85
C GLY A 104 -8.71 3.43 12.43
N LYS A 105 -7.72 4.32 12.30
CA LYS A 105 -7.16 4.73 11.02
C LYS A 105 -5.65 4.75 11.07
N THR A 106 -5.01 3.80 10.39
CA THR A 106 -3.55 3.80 10.20
C THR A 106 -3.20 4.37 8.83
N ILE A 107 -2.44 5.47 8.80
CA ILE A 107 -2.04 6.15 7.57
C ILE A 107 -0.61 5.77 7.20
N ILE A 108 -0.40 5.35 5.96
CA ILE A 108 0.89 5.06 5.34
C ILE A 108 1.02 5.98 4.12
N ARG A 109 1.79 7.06 4.23
CA ARG A 109 1.84 8.07 3.16
C ARG A 109 3.21 8.61 2.81
N HIS A 110 3.42 8.94 1.54
CA HIS A 110 4.63 9.61 1.06
C HIS A 110 5.93 8.86 1.41
N ASN A 111 5.86 7.54 1.55
CA ASN A 111 7.05 6.71 1.77
C ASN A 111 7.61 6.21 0.43
N VAL A 112 8.89 5.87 0.45
CA VAL A 112 9.56 5.13 -0.62
C VAL A 112 9.81 3.70 -0.14
N PHE A 113 9.33 2.73 -0.92
CA PHE A 113 9.51 1.30 -0.66
C PHE A 113 10.24 0.65 -1.83
N SER A 114 11.40 0.03 -1.61
CA SER A 114 12.13 -0.66 -2.68
C SER A 114 12.83 -1.94 -2.24
N LYS A 115 12.81 -2.96 -3.12
CA LYS A 115 13.57 -4.20 -2.97
C LYS A 115 14.41 -4.54 -4.20
N GLY A 116 14.69 -3.53 -5.04
CA GLY A 116 15.34 -3.72 -6.33
C GLY A 116 16.77 -4.25 -6.28
N LYS A 117 17.50 -4.06 -5.16
CA LYS A 117 18.90 -4.52 -5.00
C LYS A 117 19.09 -5.64 -3.98
N ASN A 118 18.08 -5.92 -3.17
CA ASN A 118 18.15 -6.94 -2.14
C ASN A 118 16.75 -7.49 -1.86
N SER A 119 16.63 -8.82 -1.81
CA SER A 119 15.42 -9.54 -1.45
C SER A 119 15.79 -11.00 -1.20
N SER A 120 15.16 -11.61 -0.20
CA SER A 120 15.16 -13.08 -0.12
C SER A 120 14.40 -13.71 -1.30
N LEU A 121 14.77 -14.95 -1.61
CA LEU A 121 14.19 -15.78 -2.67
C LEU A 121 13.37 -16.93 -2.08
N GLY A 122 12.66 -17.67 -2.94
CA GLY A 122 11.92 -18.89 -2.57
C GLY A 122 10.83 -18.62 -1.53
N GLU A 123 10.61 -19.56 -0.62
CA GLU A 123 9.60 -19.46 0.45
C GLU A 123 9.84 -18.30 1.42
N ASN A 124 11.05 -17.76 1.43
CA ASN A 124 11.45 -16.62 2.25
C ASN A 124 11.23 -15.29 1.53
N ALA A 125 10.85 -15.28 0.25
CA ALA A 125 10.52 -14.05 -0.46
C ALA A 125 9.33 -13.35 0.19
N ARG A 126 9.40 -12.02 0.23
CA ARG A 126 8.38 -11.16 0.85
C ARG A 126 8.06 -9.97 -0.07
N PRO A 127 6.81 -9.47 -0.07
CA PRO A 127 6.46 -8.22 -0.75
C PRO A 127 7.18 -7.02 -0.13
N ASN A 128 7.11 -5.85 -0.77
CA ASN A 128 7.62 -4.63 -0.13
C ASN A 128 6.73 -4.28 1.06
N VAL A 129 5.43 -4.18 0.84
CA VAL A 129 4.45 -3.91 1.90
C VAL A 129 3.42 -5.02 1.98
N MET A 130 3.13 -5.48 3.20
CA MET A 130 2.02 -6.38 3.49
C MET A 130 1.17 -5.86 4.65
N LEU A 131 -0.12 -5.68 4.41
CA LEU A 131 -1.08 -5.25 5.42
C LEU A 131 -2.07 -6.37 5.74
N GLY A 132 -2.02 -6.85 6.98
CA GLY A 132 -2.97 -7.81 7.52
C GLY A 132 -4.31 -7.17 7.87
N GLY A 133 -5.37 -7.96 7.80
CA GLY A 133 -6.73 -7.50 8.10
C GLY A 133 -6.99 -7.26 9.58
N PHE A 134 -8.16 -6.66 9.84
CA PHE A 134 -8.65 -6.33 11.18
C PHE A 134 -9.55 -7.45 11.75
N PRO A 135 -9.94 -7.39 13.04
CA PRO A 135 -10.90 -8.34 13.60
C PRO A 135 -12.19 -8.40 12.77
N THR A 136 -12.84 -9.56 12.72
CA THR A 136 -14.09 -9.72 11.97
C THR A 136 -15.32 -9.30 12.77
N GLU A 137 -15.17 -9.15 14.08
CA GLU A 137 -16.20 -8.68 15.00
C GLU A 137 -15.59 -7.88 16.16
N GLY A 138 -16.44 -7.26 16.99
CA GLY A 138 -15.98 -6.52 18.17
C GLY A 138 -15.25 -5.21 17.85
N VAL A 139 -14.42 -4.77 18.79
CA VAL A 139 -13.67 -3.51 18.68
C VAL A 139 -12.61 -3.63 17.58
N GLY A 140 -12.55 -2.62 16.73
CA GLY A 140 -11.56 -2.56 15.64
C GLY A 140 -12.00 -3.19 14.33
N LYS A 141 -13.18 -3.84 14.26
CA LYS A 141 -13.66 -4.48 13.02
C LYS A 141 -13.85 -3.53 11.82
N ASN A 142 -14.06 -2.25 12.13
CA ASN A 142 -14.28 -1.19 11.14
C ASN A 142 -13.00 -0.39 10.87
N ASP A 143 -11.88 -0.74 11.50
CA ASP A 143 -10.61 -0.06 11.25
C ASP A 143 -10.18 -0.23 9.80
N TYR A 144 -9.36 0.71 9.34
CA TYR A 144 -8.88 0.73 7.97
C TYR A 144 -7.49 1.33 7.84
N TYR A 145 -6.85 0.98 6.73
CA TYR A 145 -5.61 1.63 6.30
C TYR A 145 -5.92 2.69 5.24
N GLU A 146 -5.14 3.77 5.26
CA GLU A 146 -5.02 4.69 4.13
C GLU A 146 -3.58 4.65 3.59
N VAL A 147 -3.43 4.22 2.34
CA VAL A 147 -2.15 4.10 1.64
C VAL A 147 -2.10 5.20 0.58
N ILE A 148 -1.39 6.29 0.86
CA ILE A 148 -1.53 7.56 0.13
C ILE A 148 -0.18 7.99 -0.47
N GLY A 149 -0.11 8.23 -1.77
CA GLY A 149 1.01 8.97 -2.35
C GLY A 149 2.39 8.33 -2.12
N ASN A 150 2.48 7.02 -1.91
CA ASN A 150 3.76 6.32 -1.73
C ASN A 150 4.37 5.95 -3.10
N PHE A 151 5.69 5.82 -3.13
CA PHE A 151 6.43 5.34 -4.28
C PHE A 151 6.97 3.93 -4.00
N PHE A 152 6.50 2.95 -4.76
CA PHE A 152 6.95 1.56 -4.70
C PHE A 152 7.80 1.23 -5.92
N TYR A 153 9.01 0.73 -5.70
CA TYR A 153 9.97 0.47 -6.77
C TYR A 153 10.62 -0.90 -6.66
N ASN A 154 10.34 -1.75 -7.64
CA ASN A 154 10.92 -3.08 -7.87
C ASN A 154 10.84 -4.06 -6.69
N ASN A 155 10.37 -5.26 -7.02
CA ASN A 155 10.56 -6.46 -6.23
C ASN A 155 10.77 -7.61 -7.21
N PRO A 156 11.94 -8.28 -7.17
CA PRO A 156 12.28 -9.30 -8.16
C PRO A 156 11.53 -10.62 -7.96
N VAL A 157 10.88 -10.83 -6.81
CA VAL A 157 10.27 -12.14 -6.49
C VAL A 157 8.80 -12.04 -6.17
N GLU A 158 8.38 -10.98 -5.48
CA GLU A 158 7.05 -10.86 -4.88
C GLU A 158 6.34 -9.58 -5.33
N ALA A 159 5.10 -9.40 -4.87
CA ALA A 159 4.33 -8.17 -5.12
C ALA A 159 5.01 -6.93 -4.51
N LEU A 160 4.71 -5.74 -5.08
CA LEU A 160 5.07 -4.48 -4.41
C LEU A 160 4.16 -4.23 -3.20
N PHE A 161 2.89 -4.61 -3.31
CA PHE A 161 1.92 -4.47 -2.24
C PHE A 161 1.03 -5.69 -2.13
N GLN A 162 0.81 -6.16 -0.90
CA GLN A 162 -0.23 -7.13 -0.55
C GLN A 162 -1.11 -6.61 0.58
N GLY A 163 -2.42 -6.89 0.53
CA GLY A 163 -3.35 -6.44 1.57
C GLY A 163 -4.62 -7.29 1.74
N ALA A 164 -5.16 -7.28 2.95
CA ALA A 164 -6.46 -7.83 3.32
C ALA A 164 -7.23 -6.85 4.22
N GLY A 165 -8.53 -7.09 4.47
CA GLY A 165 -9.38 -6.19 5.26
C GLY A 165 -9.76 -4.89 4.55
N ASN A 166 -9.93 -3.81 5.33
CA ASN A 166 -10.37 -2.50 4.83
C ASN A 166 -9.19 -1.60 4.44
N ILE A 167 -9.11 -1.19 3.17
CA ILE A 167 -8.00 -0.40 2.64
C ILE A 167 -8.49 0.66 1.65
N ASN A 168 -8.14 1.92 1.93
CA ASN A 168 -8.18 2.99 0.94
C ASN A 168 -6.76 3.18 0.38
N MET A 169 -6.60 3.13 -0.93
CA MET A 169 -5.32 3.24 -1.63
C MET A 169 -5.44 4.27 -2.76
N LEU A 170 -4.71 5.37 -2.63
CA LEU A 170 -4.78 6.47 -3.59
C LEU A 170 -3.46 7.13 -3.90
N ASN A 171 -3.36 7.64 -5.13
CA ASN A 171 -2.23 8.43 -5.63
C ASN A 171 -0.88 7.76 -5.48
N ASN A 172 -0.81 6.44 -5.28
CA ASN A 172 0.47 5.75 -5.19
C ASN A 172 1.02 5.51 -6.58
N ILE A 173 2.34 5.47 -6.66
CA ILE A 173 3.08 5.09 -7.86
C ILE A 173 3.73 3.73 -7.61
N PHE A 174 3.40 2.76 -8.45
CA PHE A 174 3.96 1.41 -8.43
C PHE A 174 4.76 1.17 -9.70
N VAL A 175 6.07 0.97 -9.58
CA VAL A 175 6.95 0.69 -10.72
C VAL A 175 7.66 -0.63 -10.48
N ASN A 176 7.41 -1.63 -11.34
CA ASN A 176 8.08 -2.92 -11.25
C ASN A 176 8.65 -3.37 -12.59
N HIS A 177 9.94 -3.17 -12.78
CA HIS A 177 10.70 -3.65 -13.93
C HIS A 177 11.23 -5.07 -13.76
N ALA A 178 11.23 -5.58 -12.52
CA ALA A 178 11.93 -6.81 -12.16
C ALA A 178 11.24 -8.10 -12.60
N ARG A 179 10.00 -8.02 -13.13
CA ARG A 179 9.22 -9.14 -13.70
C ARG A 179 9.14 -10.37 -12.77
N PRO A 180 8.64 -10.24 -11.53
CA PRO A 180 8.40 -11.40 -10.69
C PRO A 180 7.41 -12.35 -11.38
N GLU A 181 7.66 -13.65 -11.23
CA GLU A 181 6.78 -14.71 -11.73
C GLU A 181 5.64 -14.95 -10.74
N ALA A 182 4.43 -15.24 -11.24
CA ALA A 182 3.21 -15.58 -10.47
C ALA A 182 2.58 -14.46 -9.62
N PHE A 183 3.29 -13.38 -9.29
CA PHE A 183 2.73 -12.30 -8.47
C PHE A 183 2.23 -11.11 -9.28
N ARG A 184 1.11 -10.56 -8.81
CA ARG A 184 0.59 -9.26 -9.24
C ARG A 184 1.41 -8.14 -8.60
N THR A 185 1.42 -6.98 -9.22
CA THR A 185 2.12 -5.80 -8.67
C THR A 185 1.48 -5.31 -7.38
N VAL A 186 0.15 -5.24 -7.39
CA VAL A 186 -0.69 -4.86 -6.26
C VAL A 186 -1.73 -5.98 -6.08
N TYR A 187 -1.72 -6.64 -4.93
CA TYR A 187 -2.53 -7.82 -4.70
C TYR A 187 -3.34 -7.76 -3.41
N PHE A 188 -4.66 -7.72 -3.55
CA PHE A 188 -5.59 -7.88 -2.43
C PHE A 188 -6.10 -9.31 -2.42
N ALA A 189 -5.89 -10.05 -1.34
CA ALA A 189 -6.27 -11.45 -1.23
C ALA A 189 -6.49 -11.86 0.23
N PRO A 190 -7.28 -12.93 0.49
CA PRO A 190 -7.44 -13.43 1.85
C PRO A 190 -6.11 -13.80 2.48
N ARG A 191 -5.92 -13.37 3.72
CA ARG A 191 -4.73 -13.64 4.53
C ARG A 191 -5.19 -13.87 5.97
N ASN A 192 -4.66 -14.92 6.60
CA ASN A 192 -4.96 -15.24 8.00
C ASN A 192 -6.47 -15.29 8.32
N GLY A 193 -7.26 -15.86 7.41
CA GLY A 193 -8.71 -15.98 7.58
C GLY A 193 -9.52 -14.70 7.30
N ILE A 194 -8.87 -13.60 6.92
CA ILE A 194 -9.53 -12.32 6.66
C ILE A 194 -9.45 -12.02 5.16
N ALA A 195 -10.61 -11.92 4.52
CA ALA A 195 -10.72 -11.51 3.11
C ALA A 195 -10.51 -10.00 2.95
N PRO A 196 -10.21 -9.51 1.74
CA PRO A 196 -10.39 -8.09 1.42
C PRO A 196 -11.85 -7.68 1.65
N GLN A 197 -12.07 -6.57 2.35
CA GLN A 197 -13.39 -6.09 2.75
C GLN A 197 -13.69 -4.77 2.01
N GLN A 198 -13.84 -3.65 2.72
CA GLN A 198 -14.08 -2.36 2.07
C GLN A 198 -12.81 -1.88 1.38
N LEU A 199 -12.83 -1.78 0.04
CA LEU A 199 -11.69 -1.30 -0.74
C LEU A 199 -12.05 -0.05 -1.54
N LYS A 200 -11.20 0.97 -1.48
CA LYS A 200 -11.22 2.12 -2.41
C LYS A 200 -9.84 2.27 -3.02
N ILE A 201 -9.66 1.85 -4.26
CA ILE A 201 -8.38 1.84 -4.98
C ILE A 201 -8.51 2.80 -6.15
N PHE A 202 -8.00 4.02 -6.01
CA PHE A 202 -8.24 5.07 -7.00
C PHE A 202 -7.06 5.97 -7.28
N HIS A 203 -6.99 6.51 -8.50
CA HIS A 203 -5.93 7.42 -8.91
C HIS A 203 -4.49 6.88 -8.67
N ASN A 204 -4.26 5.57 -8.69
CA ASN A 204 -2.90 5.03 -8.62
C ASN A 204 -2.31 4.91 -10.03
N THR A 205 -1.00 5.13 -10.17
CA THR A 205 -0.26 4.81 -11.40
C THR A 205 0.53 3.53 -11.20
N VAL A 206 0.30 2.51 -12.03
CA VAL A 206 1.02 1.24 -12.02
C VAL A 206 1.73 1.09 -13.36
N TRP A 207 3.06 0.95 -13.33
CA TRP A 207 3.87 0.62 -14.51
C TRP A 207 4.67 -0.64 -14.21
N SER A 208 4.18 -1.78 -14.70
CA SER A 208 4.67 -3.08 -14.26
C SER A 208 4.89 -4.07 -15.39
N ASN A 209 6.04 -4.72 -15.31
CA ASN A 209 6.45 -5.84 -16.13
C ASN A 209 6.18 -7.19 -15.45
N ALA A 210 5.44 -7.22 -14.33
CA ALA A 210 5.13 -8.46 -13.61
C ALA A 210 4.24 -9.36 -14.47
N THR A 211 4.57 -10.66 -14.55
CA THR A 211 3.80 -11.61 -15.38
C THR A 211 2.42 -11.90 -14.80
N GLY A 212 2.28 -11.74 -13.47
CA GLY A 212 0.98 -11.83 -12.83
C GLY A 212 0.05 -10.71 -13.28
N GLY A 213 0.55 -9.51 -13.61
CA GLY A 213 -0.23 -8.34 -14.02
C GLY A 213 -0.16 -7.16 -13.05
N GLY A 214 -1.12 -6.22 -13.19
CA GLY A 214 -1.16 -4.98 -12.42
C GLY A 214 -1.82 -5.13 -11.05
N ILE A 215 -3.09 -4.72 -10.97
CA ILE A 215 -3.91 -4.73 -9.75
C ILE A 215 -4.82 -5.96 -9.75
N ARG A 216 -4.90 -6.69 -8.64
CA ARG A 216 -5.86 -7.79 -8.47
C ARG A 216 -6.58 -7.71 -7.13
N VAL A 217 -7.90 -7.84 -7.18
CA VAL A 217 -8.76 -8.08 -6.03
C VAL A 217 -9.24 -9.52 -6.09
N TYR A 218 -8.72 -10.38 -5.23
CA TYR A 218 -9.01 -11.80 -5.22
C TYR A 218 -9.80 -12.18 -3.98
N ASP A 219 -10.87 -12.93 -4.20
CA ASP A 219 -11.81 -13.46 -3.20
C ASP A 219 -12.19 -12.44 -2.11
N PRO A 220 -12.64 -11.23 -2.49
CA PRO A 220 -13.13 -10.26 -1.51
C PRO A 220 -14.42 -10.76 -0.84
N ASP A 221 -14.67 -10.28 0.37
CA ASP A 221 -15.95 -10.46 1.04
C ASP A 221 -17.03 -9.63 0.34
N VAL A 222 -17.96 -10.34 -0.29
CA VAL A 222 -19.04 -9.77 -1.11
C VAL A 222 -20.04 -8.92 -0.32
N LYS A 223 -19.98 -8.94 1.02
CA LYS A 223 -20.77 -8.06 1.89
C LYS A 223 -20.28 -6.61 1.89
N TYR A 224 -19.03 -6.39 1.49
CA TYR A 224 -18.40 -5.09 1.43
C TYR A 224 -18.27 -4.64 -0.02
N MET A 225 -18.12 -3.32 -0.22
CA MET A 225 -17.92 -2.76 -1.55
C MET A 225 -16.43 -2.67 -1.86
N GLN A 226 -16.05 -3.14 -3.04
CA GLN A 226 -14.70 -2.97 -3.58
C GLN A 226 -14.78 -2.07 -4.81
N THR A 227 -13.94 -1.04 -4.85
CA THR A 227 -13.95 -0.05 -5.93
C THR A 227 -12.53 0.14 -6.43
N VAL A 228 -12.32 -0.07 -7.74
CA VAL A 228 -11.05 0.12 -8.43
C VAL A 228 -11.29 1.09 -9.59
N VAL A 229 -11.03 2.38 -9.37
CA VAL A 229 -11.45 3.41 -10.32
C VAL A 229 -10.38 4.42 -10.63
N ALA A 230 -10.41 4.93 -11.85
CA ALA A 230 -9.58 6.04 -12.25
C ALA A 230 -8.06 5.88 -12.06
N ASN A 231 -7.58 4.63 -12.08
CA ASN A 231 -6.15 4.29 -12.07
C ASN A 231 -5.58 4.33 -13.49
N ALA A 232 -4.27 4.54 -13.61
CA ALA A 232 -3.53 4.34 -14.86
C ALA A 232 -2.64 3.10 -14.71
N VAL A 233 -2.91 2.03 -15.45
CA VAL A 233 -2.23 0.73 -15.29
C VAL A 233 -1.63 0.27 -16.61
N PHE A 234 -0.29 0.31 -16.67
CA PHE A 234 0.51 -0.16 -17.79
C PHE A 234 1.13 -1.51 -17.43
N ALA A 235 0.57 -2.61 -17.92
CA ALA A 235 0.95 -3.98 -17.59
C ALA A 235 1.37 -4.78 -18.84
N ASP A 236 2.22 -5.80 -18.70
CA ASP A 236 2.71 -6.57 -19.86
C ASP A 236 1.55 -7.19 -20.68
N ASP A 237 0.61 -7.85 -19.99
CA ASP A 237 -0.67 -8.30 -20.54
C ASP A 237 -1.82 -7.44 -19.99
N THR A 238 -2.53 -6.79 -20.91
CA THR A 238 -3.65 -5.89 -20.61
C THR A 238 -4.88 -6.63 -20.10
N ASN A 239 -5.07 -7.90 -20.44
CA ASN A 239 -6.17 -8.72 -19.91
C ASN A 239 -6.05 -8.96 -18.40
N VAL A 240 -4.83 -8.83 -17.88
CA VAL A 240 -4.51 -8.97 -16.45
C VAL A 240 -3.99 -7.66 -15.84
N ALA A 241 -4.22 -6.52 -16.49
CA ALA A 241 -3.87 -5.23 -15.91
C ALA A 241 -4.66 -4.95 -14.62
N ILE A 242 -5.98 -5.13 -14.66
CA ILE A 242 -6.87 -5.00 -13.51
C ILE A 242 -7.87 -6.15 -13.54
N THR A 243 -7.92 -6.95 -12.46
CA THR A 243 -8.85 -8.08 -12.38
C THR A 243 -9.49 -8.20 -11.01
N ALA A 244 -10.73 -8.62 -10.98
CA ALA A 244 -11.39 -9.15 -9.79
C ALA A 244 -12.12 -10.45 -10.12
N ASN A 245 -12.32 -11.33 -9.13
CA ASN A 245 -12.98 -12.63 -9.31
C ASN A 245 -14.34 -12.73 -8.59
N LYS A 246 -14.92 -11.60 -8.16
CA LYS A 246 -16.27 -11.51 -7.60
C LYS A 246 -17.00 -10.32 -8.20
N ALA A 247 -18.31 -10.47 -8.44
CA ALA A 247 -19.13 -9.46 -9.09
C ALA A 247 -19.35 -8.18 -8.24
N SER A 248 -19.07 -8.22 -6.93
CA SER A 248 -19.19 -7.06 -6.03
C SER A 248 -18.12 -5.99 -6.25
N THR A 249 -17.10 -6.26 -7.07
CA THR A 249 -16.04 -5.30 -7.35
C THR A 249 -16.40 -4.40 -8.52
N HIS A 250 -16.50 -3.10 -8.26
CA HIS A 250 -16.69 -2.06 -9.26
C HIS A 250 -15.35 -1.67 -9.88
N ILE A 251 -15.18 -1.94 -11.17
CA ILE A 251 -13.98 -1.59 -11.94
C ILE A 251 -14.40 -0.70 -13.10
N GLU A 252 -14.07 0.58 -13.04
CA GLU A 252 -14.50 1.56 -14.03
C GLU A 252 -13.50 2.70 -14.19
N GLU A 253 -13.58 3.40 -15.32
CA GLU A 253 -12.82 4.63 -15.59
C GLU A 253 -11.29 4.53 -15.51
N ASN A 254 -10.73 3.31 -15.44
CA ASN A 254 -9.30 3.08 -15.46
C ASN A 254 -8.75 3.20 -16.88
N VAL A 255 -7.54 3.73 -17.02
CA VAL A 255 -6.77 3.63 -18.27
C VAL A 255 -5.85 2.42 -18.17
N VAL A 256 -5.97 1.51 -19.13
CA VAL A 256 -5.13 0.32 -19.24
C VAL A 256 -4.44 0.31 -20.60
N ASP A 257 -3.14 0.06 -20.62
CA ASP A 257 -2.40 -0.26 -21.85
C ASP A 257 -1.19 -1.16 -21.52
N HIS A 258 -0.45 -1.57 -22.55
CA HIS A 258 0.72 -2.40 -22.38
C HIS A 258 1.86 -1.67 -21.67
N TYR A 259 2.62 -2.41 -20.86
CA TYR A 259 3.82 -1.93 -20.17
C TYR A 259 4.78 -1.18 -21.10
N ALA A 260 5.00 -1.69 -22.31
CA ALA A 260 5.88 -1.08 -23.31
C ALA A 260 5.35 0.26 -23.87
N LYS A 261 4.05 0.55 -23.72
CA LYS A 261 3.39 1.75 -24.24
C LYS A 261 3.22 2.87 -23.21
N ALA A 262 3.70 2.70 -21.99
CA ALA A 262 3.60 3.74 -20.95
C ALA A 262 4.15 5.10 -21.42
N ALA A 263 5.21 5.10 -22.24
CA ALA A 263 5.80 6.30 -22.84
C ALA A 263 4.83 7.12 -23.72
N ASN A 264 3.71 6.55 -24.17
CA ASN A 264 2.69 7.29 -24.91
C ASN A 264 1.90 8.24 -24.00
N TYR A 265 1.83 7.92 -22.71
CA TYR A 265 0.96 8.60 -21.74
C TYR A 265 1.72 9.55 -20.83
N VAL A 266 2.98 9.25 -20.50
CA VAL A 266 3.73 9.97 -19.45
C VAL A 266 4.95 10.68 -19.99
N GLN A 267 5.39 11.74 -19.30
CA GLN A 267 6.48 12.62 -19.72
C GLN A 267 7.80 11.86 -19.97
N SER A 268 8.16 10.91 -19.11
CA SER A 268 9.33 10.05 -19.29
C SER A 268 9.16 8.69 -18.62
N ALA A 269 8.81 7.67 -19.41
CA ALA A 269 8.79 6.27 -18.97
C ALA A 269 10.20 5.67 -19.03
N SER A 270 11.07 6.08 -18.09
CA SER A 270 12.45 5.60 -17.99
C SER A 270 12.61 4.51 -16.94
N ARG A 271 13.39 3.47 -17.24
CA ARG A 271 13.81 2.47 -16.24
C ARG A 271 14.85 3.01 -15.25
N GLU A 272 15.43 4.18 -15.54
CA GLU A 272 16.34 4.87 -14.63
C GLU A 272 15.57 5.85 -13.76
N LEU A 273 15.67 5.70 -12.44
CA LEU A 273 14.96 6.55 -11.48
C LEU A 273 15.23 8.05 -11.67
N LYS A 274 16.46 8.44 -12.08
CA LYS A 274 16.83 9.85 -12.26
C LYS A 274 16.07 10.54 -13.39
N THR A 275 15.61 9.78 -14.38
CA THR A 275 14.92 10.28 -15.56
C THR A 275 13.48 9.80 -15.63
N LEU A 276 13.02 9.00 -14.66
CA LEU A 276 11.64 8.56 -14.52
C LEU A 276 10.74 9.75 -14.18
N ASN A 277 9.72 9.97 -15.00
CA ASN A 277 8.69 10.95 -14.76
C ASN A 277 7.35 10.43 -15.28
N LEU A 278 6.52 9.95 -14.35
CA LEU A 278 5.20 9.39 -14.65
C LEU A 278 4.08 10.42 -14.65
N ARG A 279 4.39 11.73 -14.65
CA ARG A 279 3.38 12.76 -14.92
C ARG A 279 2.79 12.56 -16.32
N PRO A 280 1.49 12.76 -16.51
CA PRO A 280 0.87 12.73 -17.83
C PRO A 280 1.55 13.69 -18.81
N LYS A 281 1.62 13.29 -20.08
CA LYS A 281 1.81 14.24 -21.19
C LYS A 281 0.56 15.09 -21.35
N ALA A 282 0.70 16.22 -22.04
CA ALA A 282 -0.43 17.12 -22.31
C ALA A 282 -1.62 16.36 -22.94
N GLY A 283 -2.78 16.47 -22.30
CA GLY A 283 -4.03 15.81 -22.73
C GLY A 283 -4.07 14.28 -22.55
N GLN A 284 -2.99 13.63 -22.12
CA GLN A 284 -3.00 12.20 -21.82
C GLN A 284 -3.56 11.93 -20.44
N LEU A 285 -4.15 10.73 -20.27
CA LEU A 285 -4.79 10.30 -19.02
C LEU A 285 -5.93 11.20 -18.52
N LYS A 286 -6.38 12.17 -19.32
CA LYS A 286 -7.51 13.05 -19.02
C LYS A 286 -8.78 12.51 -19.67
N ALA A 287 -9.76 12.16 -18.86
CA ALA A 287 -11.10 11.82 -19.32
C ALA A 287 -11.93 13.07 -19.61
N GLN A 288 -12.96 12.93 -20.45
CA GLN A 288 -13.90 14.03 -20.72
C GLN A 288 -14.74 14.38 -19.49
N GLN A 289 -15.10 13.37 -18.69
CA GLN A 289 -15.89 13.54 -17.47
C GLN A 289 -15.04 13.27 -16.23
N PRO A 290 -15.08 14.14 -15.22
CA PRO A 290 -14.42 13.89 -13.94
C PRO A 290 -14.99 12.66 -13.23
N THR A 291 -14.13 11.91 -12.55
CA THR A 291 -14.57 10.84 -11.65
C THR A 291 -15.40 11.41 -10.51
N ALA A 292 -16.49 10.73 -10.14
CA ALA A 292 -17.37 11.20 -9.08
C ALA A 292 -16.64 11.21 -7.72
N GLN A 293 -16.59 12.37 -7.07
CA GLN A 293 -15.80 12.57 -5.84
C GLN A 293 -16.48 12.03 -4.58
N THR A 294 -17.82 12.05 -4.54
CA THR A 294 -18.62 11.79 -3.33
C THR A 294 -18.21 10.53 -2.57
N PRO A 295 -17.93 9.38 -3.21
CA PRO A 295 -17.52 8.16 -2.50
C PRO A 295 -16.16 8.27 -1.80
N PHE A 296 -15.32 9.25 -2.16
CA PHE A 296 -13.91 9.33 -1.76
C PHE A 296 -13.58 10.51 -0.84
N ARG A 297 -14.51 11.47 -0.67
CA ARG A 297 -14.27 12.71 0.12
C ARG A 297 -13.88 12.48 1.58
N SER A 298 -14.20 11.32 2.15
CA SER A 298 -13.82 10.98 3.53
C SER A 298 -12.39 10.45 3.67
N VAL A 299 -11.73 10.13 2.55
CA VAL A 299 -10.35 9.62 2.55
C VAL A 299 -9.39 10.80 2.71
N THR A 300 -8.41 10.67 3.60
CA THR A 300 -7.39 11.71 3.82
C THR A 300 -6.67 12.04 2.51
N ASP A 301 -6.44 13.33 2.25
CA ASP A 301 -5.71 13.85 1.09
C ASP A 301 -6.33 13.45 -0.28
N ALA A 302 -7.62 13.07 -0.33
CA ALA A 302 -8.30 12.71 -1.59
C ALA A 302 -8.41 13.86 -2.59
N ASP A 303 -8.29 15.11 -2.13
CA ASP A 303 -8.25 16.31 -2.97
C ASP A 303 -6.84 16.65 -3.46
N LYS A 304 -5.82 15.87 -3.09
CA LYS A 304 -4.42 16.06 -3.48
C LYS A 304 -3.95 15.04 -4.50
N ASP A 305 -2.91 15.37 -5.27
CA ASP A 305 -2.18 14.45 -6.14
C ASP A 305 -0.85 14.01 -5.51
N PHE A 306 -0.09 13.18 -6.23
CA PHE A 306 1.22 12.71 -5.78
C PHE A 306 2.24 13.84 -5.53
N SER A 307 2.07 15.00 -6.17
CA SER A 307 2.90 16.19 -5.93
C SER A 307 2.38 17.04 -4.75
N ASN A 308 1.37 16.57 -4.02
CA ASN A 308 0.66 17.28 -2.97
C ASN A 308 -0.01 18.60 -3.46
N THR A 309 -0.42 18.63 -4.73
CA THR A 309 -1.18 19.72 -5.34
C THR A 309 -2.65 19.35 -5.49
N VAL A 310 -3.54 20.30 -5.79
CA VAL A 310 -4.97 20.01 -5.98
C VAL A 310 -5.15 19.03 -7.15
N TYR A 311 -5.92 17.97 -6.93
CA TYR A 311 -6.18 16.95 -7.94
C TYR A 311 -7.32 17.38 -8.89
N ASP A 312 -7.06 17.46 -10.21
CA ASP A 312 -8.12 17.54 -11.23
C ASP A 312 -8.68 16.12 -11.47
N TRP A 313 -9.90 15.88 -11.00
CA TRP A 313 -10.60 14.58 -11.05
C TRP A 313 -10.92 14.09 -12.48
N ALA A 314 -10.64 14.89 -13.52
CA ALA A 314 -10.62 14.41 -14.89
C ALA A 314 -9.41 13.50 -15.19
N TYR A 315 -8.32 13.58 -14.41
CA TYR A 315 -7.12 12.76 -14.61
C TYR A 315 -7.23 11.36 -14.02
N ARG A 316 -6.55 10.41 -14.66
CA ARG A 316 -6.38 9.01 -14.24
C ARG A 316 -4.92 8.77 -13.85
N GLY A 317 -4.71 8.04 -12.75
CA GLY A 317 -3.38 7.83 -12.17
C GLY A 317 -2.99 8.85 -11.10
N ALA A 318 -1.75 8.79 -10.61
CA ALA A 318 -1.32 9.46 -9.38
C ALA A 318 -1.12 10.98 -9.47
N TYR A 319 -1.02 11.52 -10.69
CA TYR A 319 -0.84 12.94 -10.92
C TYR A 319 -2.14 13.53 -11.47
N GLY A 320 -2.61 14.58 -10.82
CA GLY A 320 -3.85 15.28 -11.17
C GLY A 320 -3.66 16.38 -12.22
N GLN A 321 -2.50 16.43 -12.89
CA GLN A 321 -2.15 17.46 -13.86
C GLN A 321 -0.97 17.02 -14.74
N ASP A 322 -0.85 17.61 -15.93
CA ASP A 322 0.19 17.35 -16.93
C ASP A 322 1.42 18.27 -16.78
N THR A 323 1.33 19.28 -15.92
CA THR A 323 2.39 20.27 -15.65
C THR A 323 2.74 20.28 -14.16
N PRO A 324 4.02 20.44 -13.78
CA PRO A 324 4.38 20.74 -12.40
C PRO A 324 3.73 22.07 -11.95
N PRO A 325 3.39 22.23 -10.67
CA PRO A 325 2.97 23.52 -10.12
C PRO A 325 4.06 24.60 -10.24
#